data_AF-A0A6G0JPP8-F1
#
_entry.id   AF-A0A6G0JPP8-F1
#
_cell.length_a   1.000
_cell.length_b   1.000
_cell.length_c   1.000
_cell.angle_alpha   90.00
_cell.angle_beta   90.00
_cell.angle_gamma   90.00
#
_symmetry.space_group_name_H-M   'P 1'
#
loop_
_entity.id
_entity.type
_entity.pdbx_description
1 polymer ?
#
loop_
_entity_poly.entity_id
_entity_poly.type
_entity_poly.pdbx_seq_one_letter_code
_entity_poly.pdbx_strand_id
1 'polypeptide(L)'
;MREGVDGKYLEFSTYKDVPYELRAATEAVWDHFKGVEKHLGVGSIYEKAAKNLDEPYTIVEDFSIEIYSNSSRADYKTKQVVRRYVEADRDIVIWVSHATPVELKHKLLSGLAYNFLGYTITKRASASTAEQELTQLQLCSRISLDQDSDTIYSSESARILANFLIVHAAKNIIAHRDSIENSLADRVLRQRLQ
;
A
#
# COMPACT_ATOMS: atom_id res chain seq x y z
N MET A 1 -7.48 8.14 10.37
CA MET A 1 -8.41 7.10 9.91
C MET A 1 -9.78 7.74 9.76
N ARG A 2 -10.47 7.49 8.65
CA ARG A 2 -11.83 7.95 8.41
C ARG A 2 -12.70 6.76 8.00
N GLU A 3 -13.92 6.72 8.51
CA GLU A 3 -14.95 5.77 8.05
C GLU A 3 -15.75 6.36 6.88
N GLY A 4 -15.97 5.55 5.85
CA GLY A 4 -16.71 5.93 4.64
C GLY A 4 -18.23 5.88 4.81
N VAL A 5 -18.95 6.18 3.73
CA VAL A 5 -20.43 6.14 3.68
C VAL A 5 -20.93 4.75 4.12
N ASP A 6 -21.82 4.71 5.10
CA ASP A 6 -22.40 3.51 5.71
C ASP A 6 -21.40 2.49 6.30
N GLY A 7 -20.18 2.91 6.66
CA GLY A 7 -19.17 1.99 7.21
C GLY A 7 -18.61 0.98 6.20
N LYS A 8 -18.84 1.21 4.90
CA LYS A 8 -18.44 0.29 3.81
C LYS A 8 -16.94 0.24 3.57
N TYR A 9 -16.19 1.24 4.05
CA TYR A 9 -14.74 1.24 3.94
C TYR A 9 -14.06 2.04 5.06
N LEU A 10 -12.79 1.72 5.26
CA LEU A 10 -11.90 2.41 6.18
C LEU A 10 -10.76 3.05 5.38
N GLU A 11 -10.50 4.32 5.62
CA GLU A 11 -9.48 5.11 4.94
C GLU A 11 -8.38 5.54 5.92
N PHE A 12 -7.13 5.39 5.49
CA PHE A 12 -5.93 5.79 6.19
C PHE A 12 -5.13 6.70 5.29
N SER A 13 -4.60 7.77 5.85
CA SER A 13 -3.85 8.75 5.07
C SER A 13 -2.68 9.27 5.89
N THR A 14 -1.59 9.58 5.22
CA THR A 14 -0.43 10.26 5.79
C THR A 14 0.06 11.31 4.81
N TYR A 15 0.63 12.36 5.37
CA TYR A 15 1.12 13.53 4.66
C TYR A 15 2.49 13.88 5.23
N LYS A 16 3.45 14.17 4.35
CA LYS A 16 4.75 14.69 4.76
C LYS A 16 5.44 15.47 3.65
N ASP A 17 5.99 16.62 3.99
CA ASP A 17 6.94 17.32 3.12
C ASP A 17 8.35 16.81 3.42
N VAL A 18 9.09 16.45 2.37
CA VAL A 18 10.44 15.88 2.43
C VAL A 18 11.43 16.77 1.66
N PRO A 19 12.67 16.94 2.14
CA PRO A 19 13.64 17.86 1.56
C PRO A 19 14.40 17.24 0.39
N TYR A 20 13.66 16.81 -0.63
CA TYR A 20 14.21 16.20 -1.83
C TYR A 20 13.54 16.80 -3.06
N GLU A 21 14.31 16.87 -4.16
CA GLU A 21 13.79 17.28 -5.47
C GLU A 21 12.64 16.36 -5.91
N LEU A 22 11.70 16.94 -6.66
CA LEU A 22 10.49 16.23 -7.09
C LEU A 22 10.83 14.94 -7.83
N ARG A 23 11.79 14.99 -8.76
CA ARG A 23 12.21 13.83 -9.55
C ARG A 23 12.75 12.69 -8.68
N ALA A 24 13.55 12.99 -7.66
CA ALA A 24 14.11 11.97 -6.79
C ALA A 24 13.00 11.27 -6.00
N ALA A 25 12.06 12.05 -5.46
CA ALA A 25 10.92 11.55 -4.72
C ALA A 25 9.97 10.70 -5.58
N THR A 26 9.65 11.13 -6.80
CA THR A 26 8.75 10.38 -7.70
C THR A 26 9.34 9.04 -8.11
N GLU A 27 10.64 8.98 -8.41
CA GLU A 27 11.32 7.71 -8.70
C GLU A 27 11.41 6.81 -7.47
N ALA A 28 11.67 7.34 -6.27
CA ALA A 28 11.69 6.54 -5.04
C ALA A 28 10.31 5.92 -4.75
N VAL A 29 9.22 6.69 -4.95
CA VAL A 29 7.85 6.18 -4.80
C VAL A 29 7.55 5.09 -5.82
N TRP A 30 7.90 5.28 -7.09
CA TRP A 30 7.71 4.26 -8.11
C TRP A 30 8.51 2.99 -7.83
N ASP A 31 9.77 3.14 -7.44
CA ASP A 31 10.65 2.01 -7.11
C ASP A 31 10.14 1.20 -5.92
N HIS A 32 9.56 1.87 -4.92
CA HIS A 32 8.91 1.22 -3.78
C HIS A 32 7.71 0.37 -4.24
N PHE A 33 6.77 0.97 -4.98
CA PHE A 33 5.54 0.28 -5.38
C PHE A 33 5.70 -0.72 -6.52
N LYS A 34 6.78 -0.65 -7.31
CA LYS A 34 7.12 -1.71 -8.28
C LYS A 34 7.79 -2.92 -7.62
N GLY A 35 8.46 -2.72 -6.48
CA GLY A 35 9.21 -3.75 -5.78
C GLY A 35 8.36 -4.72 -4.97
N VAL A 36 9.02 -5.76 -4.44
CA VAL A 36 8.46 -6.64 -3.39
C VAL A 36 8.61 -6.02 -1.99
N GLU A 37 9.51 -5.04 -1.84
CA GLU A 37 9.86 -4.41 -0.56
C GLU A 37 8.65 -3.76 0.12
N LYS A 38 7.69 -3.26 -0.66
CA LYS A 38 6.42 -2.72 -0.16
C LYS A 38 5.64 -3.69 0.74
N HIS A 39 5.87 -5.00 0.64
CA HIS A 39 5.19 -6.01 1.44
C HIS A 39 5.96 -6.43 2.70
N LEU A 40 7.27 -6.15 2.76
CA LEU A 40 8.17 -6.65 3.82
C LEU A 40 7.87 -6.04 5.20
N GLY A 41 7.27 -4.84 5.24
CA GLY A 41 6.90 -4.19 6.50
C GLY A 41 5.71 -4.84 7.23
N VAL A 42 4.96 -5.73 6.56
CA VAL A 42 3.68 -6.24 7.06
C VAL A 42 3.47 -7.74 6.86
N GLY A 43 4.33 -8.41 6.10
CA GLY A 43 4.19 -9.82 5.80
C GLY A 43 5.34 -10.40 5.01
N SER A 44 5.22 -11.67 4.68
CA SER A 44 6.17 -12.42 3.86
C SER A 44 5.47 -13.02 2.65
N ILE A 45 5.94 -12.66 1.45
CA ILE A 45 5.47 -13.26 0.20
C ILE A 45 6.22 -14.58 0.00
N TYR A 46 5.50 -15.66 -0.27
CA TYR A 46 6.08 -16.98 -0.55
C TYR A 46 5.76 -17.50 -1.96
N GLU A 47 4.78 -16.91 -2.65
CA GLU A 47 4.52 -17.17 -4.07
C GLU A 47 4.23 -15.85 -4.77
N LYS A 48 4.77 -15.65 -5.97
CA LYS A 48 4.51 -14.47 -6.79
C LYS A 48 4.58 -14.80 -8.28
N ALA A 49 3.59 -14.35 -9.03
CA ALA A 49 3.56 -14.33 -10.48
C ALA A 49 3.27 -12.91 -10.95
N ALA A 50 4.08 -12.39 -11.87
CA ALA A 50 3.84 -11.09 -12.50
C ALA A 50 3.54 -11.29 -13.98
N LYS A 51 2.56 -10.55 -14.50
CA LYS A 51 2.26 -10.50 -15.93
C LYS A 51 3.08 -9.37 -16.56
N ASN A 52 3.79 -9.67 -17.63
CA ASN A 52 4.29 -8.62 -18.51
C ASN A 52 3.15 -8.19 -19.43
N LEU A 53 2.82 -6.89 -19.42
CA LEU A 53 1.75 -6.33 -20.24
C LEU A 53 2.27 -5.48 -21.41
N ASP A 54 3.59 -5.34 -21.58
CA ASP A 54 4.23 -4.41 -22.52
C ASP A 54 3.66 -2.96 -22.42
N GLU A 55 3.02 -2.65 -21.29
CA GLU A 55 2.39 -1.37 -20.97
C GLU A 55 3.29 -0.67 -19.93
N PRO A 56 3.86 0.51 -20.25
CA PRO A 56 4.74 1.20 -19.33
C PRO A 56 3.99 1.57 -18.04
N TYR A 57 4.72 1.65 -16.95
CA TYR A 57 4.19 2.10 -15.66
C TYR A 57 3.00 1.30 -15.12
N THR A 58 2.78 0.07 -15.61
CA THR A 58 1.71 -0.81 -15.17
C THR A 58 2.28 -2.16 -14.74
N ILE A 59 1.86 -2.63 -13.57
CA ILE A 59 2.28 -3.91 -13.01
C ILE A 59 1.02 -4.67 -12.67
N VAL A 60 0.93 -5.92 -13.12
CA VAL A 60 -0.13 -6.84 -12.72
C VAL A 60 0.51 -8.07 -12.13
N GLU A 61 0.13 -8.39 -10.90
CA GLU A 61 0.76 -9.44 -10.11
C GLU A 61 -0.25 -10.20 -9.27
N ASP A 62 -0.04 -11.49 -9.17
CA ASP A 62 -0.74 -12.39 -8.27
C ASP A 62 0.29 -12.91 -7.26
N PHE A 63 0.00 -12.87 -5.97
CA PHE A 63 0.93 -13.35 -4.94
C PHE A 63 0.21 -13.93 -3.73
N SER A 64 0.89 -14.88 -3.07
CA SER A 64 0.48 -15.43 -1.78
C SER A 64 1.34 -14.80 -0.68
N ILE A 65 0.67 -14.25 0.34
CA ILE A 65 1.32 -13.51 1.44
C ILE A 65 0.82 -13.99 2.79
N GLU A 66 1.74 -14.23 3.72
CA GLU A 66 1.43 -14.36 5.14
C GLU A 66 1.54 -12.97 5.79
N ILE A 67 0.45 -12.48 6.36
CA ILE A 67 0.37 -11.16 6.99
C ILE A 67 0.36 -11.32 8.51
N TYR A 68 1.18 -10.53 9.20
CA TYR A 68 1.26 -10.51 10.66
C TYR A 68 0.53 -9.29 11.26
N SER A 69 -0.35 -9.55 12.23
CA SER A 69 -0.96 -8.50 13.07
C SER A 69 -0.96 -8.93 14.52
N ASN A 70 -0.03 -8.34 15.30
CA ASN A 70 0.23 -8.68 16.70
C ASN A 70 0.50 -10.19 16.86
N SER A 71 -0.32 -10.92 17.62
CA SER A 71 -0.21 -12.37 17.81
C SER A 71 -0.99 -13.20 16.78
N SER A 72 -1.46 -12.57 15.70
CA SER A 72 -2.27 -13.21 14.65
C SER A 72 -1.55 -13.23 13.32
N ARG A 73 -1.69 -14.34 12.60
CA ARG A 73 -1.21 -14.52 11.23
C ARG A 73 -2.35 -14.94 10.30
N ALA A 74 -2.27 -14.52 9.05
CA ALA A 74 -3.28 -14.79 8.04
C ALA A 74 -2.64 -14.98 6.67
N ASP A 75 -3.04 -16.03 5.98
CA ASP A 75 -2.62 -16.30 4.61
C ASP A 75 -3.64 -15.75 3.61
N TYR A 76 -3.16 -14.98 2.64
CA TYR A 76 -3.98 -14.41 1.58
C TYR A 76 -3.40 -14.69 0.20
N LYS A 77 -4.29 -15.02 -0.74
CA LYS A 77 -4.02 -14.90 -2.17
C LYS A 77 -4.49 -13.54 -2.64
N THR A 78 -3.59 -12.78 -3.23
CA THR A 78 -3.84 -11.40 -3.66
C THR A 78 -3.62 -11.27 -5.15
N LYS A 79 -4.57 -10.63 -5.83
CA LYS A 79 -4.40 -10.12 -7.20
C LYS A 79 -4.27 -8.62 -7.12
N GLN A 80 -3.27 -8.05 -7.77
CA GLN A 80 -2.94 -6.64 -7.67
C GLN A 80 -2.60 -6.02 -9.01
N VAL A 81 -3.05 -4.78 -9.19
CA VAL A 81 -2.62 -3.89 -10.25
C VAL A 81 -2.00 -2.65 -9.63
N VAL A 82 -0.81 -2.25 -10.09
CA VAL A 82 -0.18 -0.98 -9.75
C VAL A 82 0.00 -0.18 -11.03
N ARG A 83 -0.33 1.11 -11.01
CA ARG A 83 -0.13 2.00 -12.14
C ARG A 83 0.41 3.36 -11.71
N ARG A 84 1.38 3.89 -12.46
CA ARG A 84 1.94 5.24 -12.29
C ARG A 84 1.43 6.18 -13.38
N TYR A 85 1.08 7.39 -12.99
CA TYR A 85 0.64 8.48 -13.86
C TYR A 85 1.55 9.69 -13.62
N VAL A 86 2.25 10.10 -14.68
CA VAL A 86 3.15 11.26 -14.65
C VAL A 86 2.41 12.45 -15.24
N GLU A 87 2.11 13.44 -14.41
CA GLU A 87 1.49 14.70 -14.82
C GLU A 87 2.51 15.85 -14.73
N ALA A 88 2.13 17.05 -15.18
CA ALA A 88 3.05 18.19 -15.26
C ALA A 88 3.51 18.70 -13.88
N ASP A 89 2.66 18.63 -12.87
CA ASP A 89 2.87 19.18 -11.53
C ASP A 89 2.92 18.12 -10.42
N ARG A 90 2.60 16.86 -10.75
CA ARG A 90 2.52 15.76 -9.80
C ARG A 90 2.71 14.40 -10.46
N ASP A 91 3.06 13.43 -9.64
CA ASP A 91 3.12 12.02 -9.99
C ASP A 91 2.15 11.26 -9.09
N ILE A 92 1.42 10.30 -9.66
CA ILE A 92 0.41 9.53 -8.94
C ILE A 92 0.70 8.05 -9.14
N VAL A 93 0.94 7.31 -8.06
CA VAL A 93 0.97 5.85 -8.09
C VAL A 93 -0.30 5.33 -7.44
N ILE A 94 -1.07 4.52 -8.16
CA ILE A 94 -2.30 3.88 -7.67
C ILE A 94 -2.07 2.38 -7.61
N TRP A 95 -2.55 1.72 -6.57
CA TRP A 95 -2.62 0.27 -6.51
C TRP A 95 -4.01 -0.19 -6.10
N VAL A 96 -4.47 -1.26 -6.75
CA VAL A 96 -5.75 -1.92 -6.47
C VAL A 96 -5.46 -3.38 -6.25
N SER A 97 -5.87 -3.91 -5.11
CA SER A 97 -5.64 -5.30 -4.75
C SER A 97 -6.93 -5.94 -4.28
N HIS A 98 -7.16 -7.18 -4.70
CA HIS A 98 -8.22 -8.04 -4.20
C HIS A 98 -7.58 -9.23 -3.49
N ALA A 99 -7.84 -9.37 -2.20
CA ALA A 99 -7.25 -10.39 -1.35
C ALA A 99 -8.32 -11.37 -0.88
N THR A 100 -8.09 -12.66 -1.12
CA THR A 100 -8.96 -13.76 -0.66
C THR A 100 -8.24 -14.58 0.41
N PRO A 101 -8.88 -14.82 1.56
CA PRO A 101 -8.26 -15.58 2.65
C PRO A 101 -8.06 -17.05 2.26
N VAL A 102 -6.94 -17.60 2.69
CA VAL A 102 -6.62 -19.04 2.60
C VAL A 102 -6.75 -19.67 4.00
N GLU A 103 -6.22 -19.03 5.05
CA GLU A 103 -6.31 -19.50 6.45
C GLU A 103 -6.18 -18.32 7.46
N LEU A 104 -6.97 -18.34 8.55
CA LEU A 104 -6.79 -17.44 9.71
C LEU A 104 -6.85 -18.25 11.02
N LYS A 105 -5.76 -18.24 11.82
CA LYS A 105 -5.71 -18.91 13.15
C LYS A 105 -6.28 -20.34 13.15
N HIS A 106 -5.94 -21.16 12.15
CA HIS A 106 -6.41 -22.55 12.03
C HIS A 106 -7.93 -22.72 11.84
N LYS A 107 -8.64 -21.65 11.47
CA LYS A 107 -10.03 -21.71 11.00
C LYS A 107 -10.08 -21.23 9.55
N LEU A 108 -10.69 -22.03 8.67
CA LEU A 108 -11.10 -21.54 7.35
C LEU A 108 -12.18 -20.48 7.59
N LEU A 109 -11.84 -19.21 7.41
CA LEU A 109 -12.84 -18.18 7.18
C LEU A 109 -13.06 -18.06 5.67
N SER A 110 -13.71 -19.08 5.11
CA SER A 110 -14.12 -19.06 3.70
C SER A 110 -15.05 -17.88 3.45
N GLY A 111 -14.69 -17.03 2.48
CA GLY A 111 -15.53 -15.96 1.94
C GLY A 111 -15.10 -14.53 2.29
N LEU A 112 -14.26 -14.31 3.31
CA LEU A 112 -13.92 -12.95 3.77
C LEU A 112 -12.87 -12.24 2.88
N ALA A 113 -13.17 -12.08 1.60
CA ALA A 113 -12.37 -11.31 0.67
C ALA A 113 -12.44 -9.81 1.00
N TYR A 114 -11.39 -9.07 0.66
CA TYR A 114 -11.39 -7.63 0.78
C TYR A 114 -10.66 -6.98 -0.39
N ASN A 115 -11.07 -5.75 -0.68
CA ASN A 115 -10.40 -4.87 -1.62
C ASN A 115 -9.52 -3.88 -0.86
N PHE A 116 -8.29 -3.72 -1.32
CA PHE A 116 -7.34 -2.72 -0.87
C PHE A 116 -7.05 -1.78 -2.03
N LEU A 117 -7.52 -0.55 -1.95
CA LEU A 117 -7.18 0.51 -2.88
C LEU A 117 -6.20 1.44 -2.18
N GLY A 118 -5.15 1.87 -2.84
CA GLY A 118 -4.39 3.00 -2.34
C GLY A 118 -3.78 3.81 -3.45
N TYR A 119 -3.32 4.99 -3.07
CA TYR A 119 -2.59 5.87 -3.96
C TYR A 119 -1.55 6.68 -3.20
N THR A 120 -0.53 7.10 -3.93
CA THR A 120 0.45 8.09 -3.50
C THR A 120 0.44 9.23 -4.49
N ILE A 121 0.36 10.46 -4.00
CA ILE A 121 0.55 11.68 -4.78
C ILE A 121 1.86 12.31 -4.34
N THR A 122 2.74 12.55 -5.30
CA THR A 122 4.02 13.20 -5.11
C THR A 122 4.03 14.49 -5.91
N LYS A 123 4.18 15.64 -5.25
CA LYS A 123 4.13 16.96 -5.89
C LYS A 123 5.00 17.97 -5.16
N ARG A 124 5.34 19.09 -5.80
CA ARG A 124 6.06 20.17 -5.12
C ARG A 124 5.25 20.67 -3.90
N ALA A 125 5.91 20.77 -2.74
CA ALA A 125 5.28 21.30 -1.54
C ALA A 125 5.07 22.81 -1.65
N SER A 126 3.98 23.33 -1.08
CA SER A 126 3.70 24.77 -1.10
C SER A 126 4.78 25.61 -0.39
N ALA A 127 5.50 25.00 0.55
CA ALA A 127 6.59 25.63 1.29
C ALA A 127 7.96 25.54 0.57
N SER A 128 8.02 24.92 -0.62
CA SER A 128 9.26 24.80 -1.41
C SER A 128 9.72 26.17 -1.90
N THR A 129 11.02 26.44 -1.78
CA THR A 129 11.67 27.64 -2.35
C THR A 129 12.70 27.26 -3.40
N ALA A 130 13.36 28.25 -4.02
CA ALA A 130 14.43 28.02 -4.98
C ALA A 130 15.72 27.50 -4.30
N GLU A 131 15.94 27.88 -3.05
CA GLU A 131 17.11 27.49 -2.24
C GLU A 131 16.90 26.14 -1.54
N GLN A 132 15.65 25.78 -1.28
CA GLN A 132 15.29 24.53 -0.63
C GLN A 132 14.08 23.90 -1.32
N GLU A 133 14.35 22.95 -2.20
CA GLU A 133 13.29 22.15 -2.81
C GLU A 133 12.65 21.21 -1.78
N LEU A 134 11.32 21.31 -1.66
CA LEU A 134 10.51 20.44 -0.83
C LEU A 134 9.50 19.71 -1.70
N THR A 135 9.44 18.40 -1.52
CA THR A 135 8.43 17.55 -2.18
C THR A 135 7.46 17.02 -1.15
N GLN A 136 6.18 17.09 -1.48
CA GLN A 136 5.10 16.58 -0.67
C GLN A 136 4.78 15.14 -1.07
N LEU A 137 4.75 14.25 -0.07
CA LEU A 137 4.28 12.88 -0.17
C LEU A 137 2.91 12.78 0.51
N GLN A 138 1.88 12.45 -0.26
CA GLN A 138 0.56 12.12 0.25
C GLN A 138 0.28 10.66 -0.03
N LEU A 139 0.13 9.84 1.00
CA LEU A 139 -0.27 8.44 0.85
C LEU A 139 -1.68 8.27 1.39
N CYS A 140 -2.49 7.48 0.68
CA CYS A 140 -3.82 7.11 1.10
C CYS A 140 -4.07 5.63 0.80
N SER A 141 -4.74 4.94 1.71
CA SER A 141 -5.20 3.56 1.52
C SER A 141 -6.60 3.39 2.06
N ARG A 142 -7.41 2.63 1.33
CA ARG A 142 -8.81 2.33 1.59
C ARG A 142 -9.00 0.82 1.59
N ILE A 143 -9.60 0.31 2.65
CA ILE A 143 -10.01 -1.09 2.78
C ILE A 143 -11.53 -1.16 2.72
N SER A 144 -12.06 -2.04 1.87
CA SER A 144 -13.48 -2.40 1.86
C SER A 144 -13.63 -3.91 1.87
N LEU A 145 -14.45 -4.42 2.79
CA LEU A 145 -14.79 -5.84 2.82
C LEU A 145 -15.70 -6.17 1.63
N ASP A 146 -15.47 -7.31 1.00
CA ASP A 146 -16.39 -7.80 -0.01
C ASP A 146 -17.66 -8.30 0.70
N GLN A 147 -18.79 -7.70 0.37
CA GLN A 147 -20.10 -8.10 0.88
C GLN A 147 -20.77 -8.95 -0.17
N ASP A 148 -20.25 -10.17 -0.38
CA ASP A 148 -20.94 -11.12 -1.23
C ASP A 148 -22.27 -11.49 -0.56
N SER A 149 -23.40 -11.19 -1.21
CA SER A 149 -24.74 -11.27 -0.63
C SER A 149 -25.13 -12.68 -0.19
N ASP A 150 -24.44 -13.68 -0.72
CA ASP A 150 -24.70 -15.10 -0.48
C ASP A 150 -23.88 -15.69 0.67
N THR A 151 -22.90 -14.94 1.21
CA THR A 151 -22.02 -15.46 2.26
C THR A 151 -22.39 -14.92 3.63
N ILE A 152 -22.98 -15.79 4.46
CA ILE A 152 -23.38 -15.47 5.84
C ILE A 152 -22.16 -15.63 6.76
N TYR A 153 -21.51 -14.52 7.11
CA TYR A 153 -20.51 -14.51 8.18
C TYR A 153 -21.14 -14.17 9.53
N SER A 154 -20.61 -14.74 10.62
CA SER A 154 -20.99 -14.26 11.95
C SER A 154 -20.48 -12.84 12.17
N SER A 155 -21.26 -12.01 12.89
CA SER A 155 -20.87 -10.65 13.28
C SER A 155 -19.54 -10.62 14.05
N GLU A 156 -19.23 -11.68 14.80
CA GLU A 156 -17.96 -11.86 15.48
C GLU A 156 -16.77 -11.98 14.50
N SER A 157 -16.91 -12.79 13.45
CA SER A 157 -15.85 -13.01 12.45
C SER A 157 -15.58 -11.74 11.65
N ALA A 158 -16.63 -11.02 11.27
CA ALA A 158 -16.52 -9.72 10.59
C ALA A 158 -15.77 -8.69 11.47
N ARG A 159 -16.08 -8.65 12.78
CA ARG A 159 -15.41 -7.75 13.72
C ARG A 159 -13.93 -8.11 13.91
N ILE A 160 -13.59 -9.39 14.04
CA ILE A 160 -12.20 -9.84 14.17
C ILE A 160 -11.39 -9.43 12.94
N LEU A 161 -11.95 -9.64 11.74
CA LEU A 161 -11.29 -9.26 10.50
C LEU A 161 -11.13 -7.75 10.37
N ALA A 162 -12.18 -6.97 10.63
CA ALA A 162 -12.11 -5.52 10.60
C ALA A 162 -11.00 -5.00 11.52
N ASN A 163 -10.91 -5.51 12.75
CA ASN A 163 -9.83 -5.15 13.68
C ASN A 163 -8.44 -5.55 13.15
N PHE A 164 -8.30 -6.74 12.57
CA PHE A 164 -7.05 -7.20 11.95
C PHE A 164 -6.62 -6.25 10.83
N LEU A 165 -7.55 -5.92 9.92
CA LEU A 165 -7.30 -5.06 8.76
C LEU A 165 -7.02 -3.62 9.15
N ILE A 166 -7.69 -3.07 10.18
CA ILE A 166 -7.41 -1.72 10.71
C ILE A 166 -5.95 -1.62 11.17
N VAL A 167 -5.52 -2.55 12.01
CA VAL A 167 -4.16 -2.57 12.54
C VAL A 167 -3.15 -2.77 11.42
N HIS A 168 -3.44 -3.67 10.48
CA HIS A 168 -2.60 -3.91 9.33
C HIS A 168 -2.46 -2.66 8.45
N ALA A 169 -3.55 -2.00 8.07
CA ALA A 169 -3.54 -0.80 7.22
C ALA A 169 -2.77 0.35 7.86
N ALA A 170 -2.99 0.60 9.15
CA ALA A 170 -2.33 1.66 9.90
C ALA A 170 -0.80 1.43 9.97
N LYS A 171 -0.36 0.18 10.16
CA LYS A 171 1.07 -0.16 10.10
C LYS A 171 1.62 -0.05 8.69
N ASN A 172 0.88 -0.54 7.69
CA ASN A 172 1.33 -0.59 6.32
C ASN A 172 1.58 0.80 5.73
N ILE A 173 0.66 1.75 5.97
CA ILE A 173 0.82 3.11 5.42
C ILE A 173 2.02 3.86 6.02
N ILE A 174 2.34 3.61 7.29
CA ILE A 174 3.54 4.13 7.95
C ILE A 174 4.78 3.47 7.35
N ALA A 175 4.78 2.14 7.22
CA ALA A 175 5.89 1.39 6.63
C ALA A 175 6.20 1.83 5.19
N HIS A 176 5.16 2.09 4.37
CA HIS A 176 5.36 2.63 3.02
C HIS A 176 6.08 3.99 3.06
N ARG A 177 5.58 4.94 3.85
CA ARG A 177 6.19 6.27 3.96
C ARG A 177 7.64 6.15 4.42
N ASP A 178 7.89 5.42 5.50
CA ASP A 178 9.22 5.30 6.10
C ASP A 178 10.21 4.61 5.14
N SER A 179 9.76 3.59 4.39
CA SER A 179 10.58 2.92 3.36
C SER A 179 10.96 3.86 2.21
N ILE A 180 10.02 4.69 1.74
CA ILE A 180 10.27 5.67 0.68
C ILE A 180 11.29 6.71 1.16
N GLU A 181 11.12 7.23 2.38
CA GLU A 181 12.05 8.19 2.98
C GLU A 181 13.46 7.60 3.17
N ASN A 182 13.55 6.38 3.68
CA ASN A 182 14.82 5.69 3.85
C ASN A 182 15.52 5.48 2.50
N SER A 183 14.79 5.11 1.45
CA SER A 183 15.33 4.99 0.08
C SER A 183 15.90 6.32 -0.42
N LEU A 184 15.23 7.44 -0.13
CA LEU A 184 15.72 8.77 -0.50
C LEU A 184 16.99 9.14 0.27
N ALA A 185 17.02 8.90 1.58
CA ALA A 185 18.20 9.13 2.41
C ALA A 185 19.40 8.28 1.93
N ASP A 186 19.18 6.99 1.65
CA ASP A 186 20.21 6.07 1.17
C ASP A 186 20.80 6.50 -0.17
N ARG A 187 19.97 7.00 -1.10
CA ARG A 187 20.46 7.52 -2.38
C ARG A 187 21.42 8.69 -2.18
N VAL A 188 21.08 9.63 -1.30
CA VAL A 188 21.93 10.78 -0.98
C VAL A 188 23.24 10.32 -0.32
N LEU A 189 23.16 9.36 0.61
CA LEU A 189 24.36 8.81 1.26
C LEU A 189 25.29 8.14 0.24
N ARG A 190 24.75 7.34 -0.69
CA ARG A 190 25.55 6.70 -1.74
C ARG A 190 26.20 7.71 -2.68
N GLN A 191 25.51 8.78 -3.05
CA GLN A 191 26.07 9.85 -3.90
C GLN A 191 27.22 10.59 -3.21
N ARG A 192 27.22 10.70 -1.88
CA ARG A 192 28.30 11.35 -1.12
C ARG A 192 29.54 10.47 -0.93
N LEU A 193 29.38 9.16 -1.07
CA LEU A 193 30.45 8.17 -0.93
C LEU A 193 31.13 7.83 -2.27
N GLN A 194 30.64 8.39 -3.38
CA GLN A 194 31.22 8.31 -4.72
C GLN A 194 32.05 9.56 -5.02
#